data_AF-A0A7J8MXP7-F1
#
_entry.id   AF-A0A7J8MXP7-F1
#
_cell.length_a   1.000
_cell.length_b   1.000
_cell.length_c   1.000
_cell.angle_alpha   90.00
_cell.angle_beta   90.00
_cell.angle_gamma   90.00
#
_symmetry.space_group_name_H-M   'P 1'
#
loop_
_entity.id
_entity.type
_entity.pdbx_description
1 polymer ?
#
loop_
_entity_poly.entity_id
_entity_poly.type
_entity_poly.pdbx_seq_one_letter_code
_entity_poly.pdbx_strand_id
1 'polypeptide(L)'
;MEQGSMEATNRNPSSMSGVAAASAAELLCCANARALLDSVDAFLFDCDGVIWKGDKLFDGVPQTLDMLRSKGKKLVFVTNNSTKSRIQYANKFQSLGLSVNQDEIFSSSFAAAMYLKVNQFPPHKK
;
A
#
# COMPACT_ATOMS: atom_id res chain seq x y z
N MET A 1 64.25 -6.16 -20.69
CA MET A 1 63.13 -6.67 -21.50
C MET A 1 62.00 -6.96 -20.51
N GLU A 2 61.36 -5.97 -19.90
CA GLU A 2 60.47 -4.96 -20.47
C GLU A 2 59.41 -5.53 -21.44
N GLN A 3 58.15 -5.43 -20.98
CA GLN A 3 56.83 -5.60 -21.59
C GLN A 3 55.98 -6.50 -20.66
N GLY A 4 54.98 -6.04 -19.91
CA GLY A 4 54.14 -4.84 -20.05
C GLY A 4 52.87 -5.14 -20.84
N SER A 5 51.84 -5.69 -20.20
CA SER A 5 50.45 -5.39 -20.58
C SER A 5 49.46 -5.78 -19.49
N MET A 6 48.67 -4.78 -19.13
CA MET A 6 47.60 -4.77 -18.15
C MET A 6 46.44 -5.65 -18.60
N GLU A 7 45.96 -6.53 -17.72
CA GLU A 7 44.70 -7.22 -17.90
C GLU A 7 43.57 -6.26 -17.47
N ALA A 8 42.99 -5.57 -18.44
CA ALA A 8 41.88 -4.66 -18.23
C ALA A 8 40.62 -5.46 -17.84
N THR A 9 40.20 -5.30 -16.59
CA THR A 9 38.91 -5.76 -16.09
C THR A 9 37.76 -5.11 -16.87
N ASN A 10 37.13 -5.85 -17.78
CA ASN A 10 35.91 -5.42 -18.46
C ASN A 10 34.68 -5.78 -17.60
N ARG A 11 34.45 -5.02 -16.53
CA ARG A 11 33.16 -5.02 -15.82
C ARG A 11 32.20 -4.14 -16.60
N ASN A 12 31.26 -4.78 -17.29
CA ASN A 12 30.14 -4.16 -17.98
C ASN A 12 29.19 -3.50 -16.96
N PRO A 13 29.02 -2.15 -16.91
CA PRO A 13 28.09 -1.51 -16.00
C PRO A 13 27.01 -0.77 -16.79
N SER A 14 25.96 -1.48 -17.24
CA SER A 14 24.75 -0.91 -17.89
C SER A 14 23.77 -2.08 -18.03
N SER A 15 22.56 -2.13 -17.48
CA SER A 15 21.54 -1.09 -17.34
C SER A 15 20.62 -1.37 -16.14
N MET A 16 20.81 -0.65 -15.03
CA MET A 16 19.70 -0.36 -14.10
C MET A 16 19.04 0.93 -14.60
N SER A 17 18.28 0.85 -15.69
CA SER A 17 17.44 1.97 -16.16
C SER A 17 15.99 1.65 -15.83
N GLY A 18 15.62 1.95 -14.60
CA GLY A 18 14.24 1.84 -14.12
C GLY A 18 13.98 2.74 -12.93
N VAL A 19 14.73 3.85 -12.79
CA VAL A 19 14.25 4.95 -11.95
C VAL A 19 13.15 5.60 -12.75
N ALA A 20 11.90 5.16 -12.52
CA ALA A 20 10.74 5.87 -13.01
C ALA A 20 10.89 7.33 -12.54
N ALA A 21 11.07 8.24 -13.50
CA ALA A 21 11.00 9.66 -13.22
C ALA A 21 9.71 9.90 -12.44
N ALA A 22 9.81 10.64 -11.32
CA ALA A 22 8.63 11.06 -10.59
C ALA A 22 7.79 11.90 -11.55
N SER A 23 6.76 11.28 -12.13
CA SER A 23 5.73 11.96 -12.89
C SER A 23 5.19 13.06 -11.98
N ALA A 24 5.10 14.29 -12.50
CA ALA A 24 4.33 15.33 -11.84
C ALA A 24 2.96 14.73 -11.48
N ALA A 25 2.47 15.03 -10.27
CA ALA A 25 1.15 14.58 -9.86
C ALA A 25 0.12 15.25 -10.76
N GLU A 26 -0.38 14.52 -11.75
CA GLU A 26 -1.46 14.97 -12.61
C GLU A 26 -2.80 14.74 -11.91
N LEU A 27 -3.69 15.72 -11.99
CA LEU A 27 -5.06 15.55 -11.49
C LEU A 27 -5.77 14.47 -12.29
N LEU A 28 -6.53 13.62 -11.58
CA LEU A 28 -7.38 12.64 -12.24
C LEU A 28 -8.58 13.32 -12.89
N CYS A 29 -8.86 12.93 -14.12
CA CYS A 29 -10.03 13.32 -14.90
C CYS A 29 -10.57 12.08 -15.64
N CYS A 30 -11.72 12.22 -16.28
CA CYS A 30 -12.33 11.11 -17.03
C CYS A 30 -11.39 10.53 -18.11
N ALA A 31 -10.47 11.33 -18.65
CA ALA A 31 -9.55 10.90 -19.71
C ALA A 31 -8.39 10.02 -19.19
N ASN A 32 -7.86 10.27 -17.98
CA ASN A 32 -6.71 9.53 -17.44
C ASN A 32 -7.09 8.52 -16.34
N ALA A 33 -8.27 8.64 -15.72
CA ALA A 33 -8.70 7.74 -14.64
C ALA A 33 -8.76 6.27 -15.10
N ARG A 34 -9.26 6.01 -16.31
CA ARG A 34 -9.31 4.65 -16.85
C ARG A 34 -7.91 4.06 -17.02
N ALA A 35 -6.98 4.84 -17.56
CA ALA A 35 -5.59 4.39 -17.73
C ALA A 35 -4.95 4.05 -16.38
N LEU A 36 -5.19 4.86 -15.34
CA LEU A 36 -4.73 4.55 -13.98
C LEU A 36 -5.31 3.22 -13.49
N LEU A 37 -6.65 3.06 -13.56
CA LEU A 37 -7.32 1.84 -13.11
C LEU A 37 -6.78 0.60 -13.82
N ASP A 38 -6.51 0.69 -15.13
CA ASP A 38 -6.02 -0.44 -15.93
C ASP A 38 -4.54 -0.73 -15.65
N SER A 39 -3.74 0.26 -15.23
CA SER A 39 -2.29 0.14 -14.99
C SER A 39 -1.88 -0.52 -13.67
N VAL A 40 -2.82 -0.73 -12.73
CA VAL A 40 -2.52 -1.25 -11.38
C VAL A 40 -3.39 -2.43 -11.01
N ASP A 41 -2.85 -3.37 -10.23
CA ASP A 41 -3.60 -4.54 -9.76
C ASP A 41 -4.26 -4.33 -8.39
N ALA A 42 -3.76 -3.36 -7.62
CA ALA A 42 -4.15 -3.16 -6.23
C ALA A 42 -4.26 -1.67 -5.87
N PHE A 43 -5.16 -1.37 -4.93
CA PHE A 43 -5.32 -0.05 -4.32
C PHE A 43 -5.07 -0.14 -2.83
N LEU A 44 -4.23 0.78 -2.34
CA LEU A 44 -4.00 0.99 -0.91
C LEU A 44 -4.76 2.26 -0.51
N PHE A 45 -5.70 2.12 0.42
CA PHE A 45 -6.50 3.22 0.93
C PHE A 45 -6.09 3.57 2.35
N ASP A 46 -5.88 4.85 2.62
CA ASP A 46 -6.01 5.34 3.98
C ASP A 46 -7.47 5.28 4.44
N CYS A 47 -7.71 5.40 5.74
CA CYS A 47 -9.00 5.25 6.39
C CYS A 47 -9.59 6.60 6.82
N ASP A 48 -8.96 7.25 7.80
CA ASP A 48 -9.44 8.49 8.40
C ASP A 48 -9.22 9.66 7.42
N GLY A 49 -10.31 10.26 6.92
CA GLY A 49 -10.24 11.33 5.91
C GLY A 49 -10.33 10.84 4.45
N VAL A 50 -10.40 9.53 4.22
CA VAL A 50 -10.54 8.92 2.89
C VAL A 50 -11.79 8.05 2.81
N ILE A 51 -11.94 7.07 3.70
CA ILE A 51 -13.13 6.21 3.75
C ILE A 51 -14.22 6.87 4.60
N TRP A 52 -13.82 7.50 5.72
CA TRP A 52 -14.77 8.10 6.66
C TRP A 52 -14.22 9.36 7.35
N LYS A 53 -15.15 10.09 7.96
CA LYS A 53 -14.89 11.08 9.02
C LYS A 53 -15.63 10.66 10.29
N GLY A 54 -14.88 10.21 11.30
CA GLY A 54 -15.48 9.61 12.50
C GLY A 54 -16.24 8.33 12.14
N ASP A 55 -17.56 8.33 12.36
CA ASP A 55 -18.46 7.21 12.07
C ASP A 55 -19.36 7.46 10.84
N LYS A 56 -18.99 8.42 9.99
CA LYS A 56 -19.69 8.72 8.75
C LYS A 56 -18.81 8.40 7.54
N LEU A 57 -19.33 7.59 6.62
CA LEU A 57 -18.69 7.35 5.31
C LEU A 57 -18.74 8.60 4.43
N PHE A 58 -17.72 8.76 3.59
CA PHE A 58 -17.80 9.72 2.48
C PHE A 58 -18.68 9.16 1.35
N ASP A 59 -19.36 10.07 0.66
CA ASP A 59 -20.23 9.73 -0.46
C ASP A 59 -19.41 9.08 -1.59
N GLY A 60 -19.96 8.02 -2.21
CA GLY A 60 -19.29 7.31 -3.29
C GLY A 60 -18.29 6.23 -2.84
N VAL A 61 -17.95 6.15 -1.54
CA VAL A 61 -16.99 5.15 -1.04
C VAL A 61 -17.47 3.71 -1.26
N PRO A 62 -18.67 3.29 -0.82
CA PRO A 62 -19.14 1.93 -1.08
C PRO A 62 -19.12 1.58 -2.57
N GLN A 63 -19.64 2.48 -3.41
CA GLN A 63 -19.72 2.30 -4.86
C GLN A 63 -18.33 2.17 -5.50
N THR A 64 -17.36 2.94 -5.02
CA THR A 64 -15.98 2.90 -5.52
C THR A 64 -15.30 1.59 -5.16
N LEU A 65 -15.42 1.16 -3.90
CA LEU A 65 -14.82 -0.11 -3.45
C LEU A 65 -15.42 -1.31 -4.20
N ASP A 66 -16.74 -1.33 -4.38
CA ASP A 66 -17.42 -2.39 -5.12
C ASP A 66 -17.04 -2.38 -6.61
N MET A 67 -16.95 -1.20 -7.22
CA MET A 67 -16.52 -1.04 -8.61
C MET A 67 -15.09 -1.56 -8.81
N LEU A 68 -14.15 -1.23 -7.92
CA LEU A 68 -12.78 -1.72 -7.98
C LEU A 68 -12.71 -3.24 -7.80
N ARG A 69 -13.45 -3.80 -6.85
CA ARG A 69 -13.52 -5.26 -6.65
C ARG A 69 -14.12 -5.97 -7.86
N SER A 70 -15.16 -5.41 -8.48
CA SER A 70 -15.77 -5.96 -9.70
C SER A 70 -14.80 -6.00 -10.89
N LYS A 71 -13.79 -5.12 -10.89
CA LYS A 71 -12.69 -5.08 -11.87
C LYS A 71 -11.51 -5.98 -11.48
N GLY A 72 -11.67 -6.82 -10.46
CA GLY A 72 -10.63 -7.73 -9.97
C GLY A 72 -9.49 -7.06 -9.22
N LYS A 73 -9.67 -5.79 -8.79
CA LYS A 73 -8.62 -5.07 -8.05
C LYS A 73 -8.56 -5.55 -6.61
N LYS A 74 -7.34 -5.74 -6.10
CA LYS A 74 -7.10 -6.03 -4.68
C LYS A 74 -7.19 -4.75 -3.86
N LEU A 75 -7.90 -4.78 -2.75
CA LEU A 75 -8.02 -3.63 -1.86
C LEU A 75 -7.27 -3.89 -0.55
N VAL A 76 -6.50 -2.90 -0.10
CA VAL A 76 -5.80 -2.94 1.18
C VAL A 76 -6.03 -1.62 1.89
N PHE A 77 -6.41 -1.68 3.16
CA PHE A 77 -6.67 -0.52 4.00
C PHE A 77 -5.51 -0.31 4.96
N VAL A 78 -4.76 0.77 4.75
CA VAL A 78 -3.52 1.08 5.46
C VAL A 78 -3.71 2.34 6.28
N THR A 79 -3.62 2.25 7.61
CA THR A 79 -3.86 3.41 8.48
C THR A 79 -2.78 3.58 9.54
N ASN A 80 -2.41 4.83 9.82
CA ASN A 80 -1.48 5.15 10.90
C ASN A 80 -2.16 5.18 12.28
N ASN A 81 -3.49 5.07 12.33
CA ASN A 81 -4.24 5.09 13.58
C ASN A 81 -4.03 3.77 14.35
N SER A 82 -3.45 3.89 15.54
CA SER A 82 -3.00 2.77 16.38
C SER A 82 -3.98 2.43 17.50
N THR A 83 -5.13 3.12 17.56
CA THR A 83 -6.10 2.98 18.68
C THR A 83 -6.91 1.69 18.64
N LYS A 84 -6.92 0.98 17.51
CA LYS A 84 -7.74 -0.21 17.28
C LYS A 84 -6.90 -1.36 16.73
N SER A 85 -7.26 -2.58 17.13
CA SER A 85 -6.79 -3.80 16.50
C SER A 85 -7.43 -4.01 15.13
N ARG A 86 -6.86 -4.91 14.32
CA ARG A 86 -7.43 -5.26 13.00
C ARG A 86 -8.87 -5.78 13.08
N ILE A 87 -9.20 -6.58 14.10
CA ILE A 87 -10.57 -7.08 14.34
C ILE A 87 -11.52 -5.91 14.62
N GLN A 88 -11.10 -4.96 15.45
CA GLN A 88 -11.91 -3.78 15.76
C GLN A 88 -12.13 -2.90 14.52
N TYR A 89 -11.15 -2.80 13.62
CA TYR A 89 -11.35 -2.15 12.34
C TYR A 89 -12.31 -2.91 11.43
N ALA A 90 -12.18 -4.24 11.31
CA ALA A 90 -13.11 -5.05 10.52
C ALA A 90 -14.57 -4.85 11.01
N ASN A 91 -14.78 -4.84 12.32
CA ASN A 91 -16.08 -4.53 12.91
C ASN A 91 -16.55 -3.10 12.59
N LYS A 92 -15.65 -2.12 12.59
CA LYS A 92 -15.98 -0.74 12.19
C LYS A 92 -16.43 -0.68 10.73
N PHE A 93 -15.67 -1.28 9.80
CA PHE A 93 -16.08 -1.38 8.39
C PHE A 93 -17.47 -2.01 8.26
N GLN A 94 -17.71 -3.13 8.95
CA GLN A 94 -18.99 -3.81 8.94
C GLN A 94 -20.13 -2.92 9.47
N SER A 95 -19.92 -2.19 10.57
CA SER A 95 -20.93 -1.25 11.12
C SER A 95 -21.28 -0.12 10.16
N LEU A 96 -20.36 0.22 9.25
CA LEU A 96 -20.55 1.22 8.20
C LEU A 96 -21.13 0.61 6.91
N GLY A 97 -21.47 -0.67 6.91
CA GLY A 97 -22.03 -1.37 5.75
C GLY A 97 -20.98 -1.82 4.72
N LEU A 98 -19.70 -1.80 5.06
CA LEU A 98 -18.61 -2.24 4.19
C LEU A 98 -18.13 -3.64 4.58
N SER A 99 -18.13 -4.57 3.63
CA SER A 99 -17.55 -5.90 3.84
C SER A 99 -16.04 -5.86 3.59
N VAL A 100 -15.24 -5.88 4.66
CA VAL A 100 -13.77 -5.88 4.60
C VAL A 100 -13.23 -6.97 5.51
N ASN A 101 -12.41 -7.84 4.96
CA ASN A 101 -11.74 -8.89 5.72
C ASN A 101 -10.61 -8.30 6.56
N GLN A 102 -10.36 -8.90 7.71
CA GLN A 102 -9.28 -8.49 8.61
C GLN A 102 -7.90 -8.48 7.92
N ASP A 103 -7.67 -9.40 6.98
CA ASP A 103 -6.40 -9.53 6.26
C ASP A 103 -6.21 -8.44 5.18
N GLU A 104 -7.27 -7.68 4.86
CA GLU A 104 -7.17 -6.48 4.03
C GLU A 104 -6.71 -5.26 4.86
N ILE A 105 -6.54 -5.36 6.19
CA ILE A 105 -6.32 -4.22 7.09
C ILE A 105 -4.92 -4.22 7.69
N PHE A 106 -4.17 -3.13 7.50
CA PHE A 106 -2.83 -2.92 8.00
C PHE A 106 -2.75 -1.60 8.78
N SER A 107 -2.77 -1.69 10.12
CA SER A 107 -2.55 -0.54 10.99
C SER A 107 -1.07 -0.38 11.35
N SER A 108 -0.66 0.82 11.74
CA SER A 108 0.66 1.09 12.34
C SER A 108 0.93 0.20 13.56
N SER A 109 -0.08 -0.02 14.41
CA SER A 109 0.03 -0.90 15.59
C SER A 109 0.30 -2.36 15.19
N PHE A 110 -0.35 -2.85 14.13
CA PHE A 110 -0.11 -4.18 13.61
C PHE A 110 1.28 -4.29 12.98
N ALA A 111 1.70 -3.30 12.20
CA ALA A 111 3.04 -3.26 11.61
C ALA A 111 4.13 -3.29 12.68
N ALA A 112 3.99 -2.50 13.76
CA ALA A 112 4.92 -2.51 14.89
C ALA A 112 4.95 -3.87 15.61
N ALA A 113 3.79 -4.47 15.88
CA ALA A 113 3.72 -5.81 16.49
C ALA A 113 4.40 -6.88 15.62
N MET A 114 4.19 -6.83 14.30
CA MET A 114 4.84 -7.73 13.35
C MET A 114 6.34 -7.51 13.29
N TYR A 115 6.79 -6.25 13.31
CA TYR A 115 8.22 -5.91 13.36
C TYR A 115 8.89 -6.51 14.60
N LEU A 116 8.31 -6.33 15.79
CA LEU A 116 8.84 -6.90 17.02
C LEU A 116 8.88 -8.44 16.96
N LYS A 117 7.83 -9.06 16.41
CA LYS A 117 7.74 -10.52 16.25
C LYS A 117 8.83 -11.07 15.31
N VAL A 118 9.01 -10.45 14.14
CA VAL A 118 9.99 -10.89 13.13
C VAL A 118 11.42 -10.69 13.63
N ASN A 119 11.67 -9.63 14.40
CA ASN A 119 12.98 -9.36 15.00
C ASN A 119 13.19 -10.07 16.35
N GLN A 120 12.32 -11.02 16.71
CA GLN A 120 12.45 -11.86 17.92
C GLN A 120 12.63 -11.05 19.21
N PHE A 121 11.88 -9.95 19.34
CA PHE A 121 12.00 -9.09 20.51
C PHE A 121 11.62 -9.86 21.79
N PRO A 122 12.45 -9.82 22.86
CA PRO A 122 12.22 -10.65 24.03
C PRO A 122 10.88 -10.32 24.70
N PRO A 123 9.99 -11.30 24.96
CA PRO A 123 8.66 -11.05 25.52
C PRO A 123 8.67 -10.50 26.96
N HIS A 124 9.84 -10.48 27.60
CA HIS A 124 10.03 -10.08 29.00
C HIS A 124 10.81 -8.78 29.19
N LYS A 125 11.22 -8.11 28.10
CA LYS A 125 11.84 -6.78 28.18
C LYS A 125 10.75 -5.73 28.00
N LYS A 126 10.29 -5.16 29.12
CA LYS A 126 9.44 -3.96 29.14
C LYS A 126 10.29 -2.71 28.97
#